data_AF-A0A5N5FGF4-F1
#
_entry.id   AF-A0A5N5FGF4-F1
#
_cell.length_a   1.000
_cell.length_b   1.000
_cell.length_c   1.000
_cell.angle_alpha   90.00
_cell.angle_beta   90.00
_cell.angle_gamma   90.00
#
_symmetry.space_group_name_H-M   'P 1'
#
loop_
_entity.id
_entity.type
_entity.pdbx_description
1 polymer ?
#
loop_
_entity_poly.entity_id
_entity_poly.type
_entity_poly.pdbx_seq_one_letter_code
_entity_poly.pdbx_strand_id
1 'polypeptide(L)'
;MKIRGVCSAVLAEIMAARAAVLFAHDLGVTHLEVQGEAMMVINALQNDAATPCNGTFGNILKDASQLLMSILNWKVTFVNN
;
A
#
# COMPACT_ATOMS: atom_id res chain seq x y z
N MET A 1 8.14 5.36 -29.99
CA MET A 1 8.69 5.01 -28.66
C MET A 1 7.53 4.47 -27.81
N LYS A 2 7.47 3.15 -27.60
CA LYS A 2 6.37 2.51 -26.85
C LYS A 2 6.89 2.28 -25.43
N ILE A 3 6.55 3.18 -24.51
CA ILE A 3 6.87 3.00 -23.10
C ILE A 3 6.03 1.81 -22.62
N ARG A 4 6.67 0.68 -22.32
CA ARG A 4 6.03 -0.46 -21.64
C ARG A 4 5.88 -0.11 -20.15
N GLY A 5 5.13 0.95 -19.85
CA GLY A 5 4.81 1.38 -18.50
C GLY A 5 3.57 0.62 -18.02
N VAL A 6 3.78 -0.24 -17.02
CA VAL A 6 2.81 -0.76 -16.04
C VAL A 6 1.33 -0.79 -16.50
N CYS A 7 0.85 -1.95 -16.96
CA CYS A 7 -0.50 -2.11 -17.51
C CYS A 7 -1.61 -2.40 -16.47
N SER A 8 -1.39 -2.22 -15.16
CA SER A 8 -2.41 -2.52 -14.15
C SER A 8 -2.62 -1.34 -13.19
N ALA A 9 -3.86 -0.85 -13.12
CA ALA A 9 -4.28 0.17 -12.15
C ALA A 9 -3.93 -0.28 -10.72
N VAL A 10 -4.05 -1.58 -10.41
CA VAL A 10 -3.71 -2.15 -9.11
C VAL A 10 -2.24 -1.94 -8.76
N LEU A 11 -1.31 -2.04 -9.71
CA LEU A 11 0.11 -1.78 -9.43
C LEU A 11 0.37 -0.30 -9.15
N ALA A 12 -0.30 0.61 -9.87
CA ALA A 12 -0.19 2.04 -9.58
C ALA A 12 -0.68 2.36 -8.16
N GLU A 13 -1.81 1.78 -7.74
CA GLU A 13 -2.35 1.93 -6.39
C GLU A 13 -1.43 1.34 -5.32
N ILE A 14 -0.85 0.15 -5.55
CA ILE A 14 0.13 -0.45 -4.63
C ILE A 14 1.37 0.45 -4.48
N MET A 15 1.88 0.99 -5.59
CA MET A 15 3.04 1.89 -5.57
C MET A 15 2.72 3.20 -4.85
N ALA A 16 1.53 3.77 -5.07
CA ALA A 16 1.09 4.98 -4.40
C ALA A 16 0.97 4.75 -2.88
N ALA A 17 0.34 3.65 -2.46
CA ALA A 17 0.21 3.32 -1.05
C ALA A 17 1.58 3.09 -0.39
N ARG A 18 2.49 2.35 -1.05
CA ARG A 18 3.87 2.18 -0.57
C ARG A 18 4.60 3.52 -0.40
N ALA A 19 4.50 4.40 -1.39
CA ALA A 19 5.15 5.70 -1.34
C ALA A 19 4.62 6.56 -0.18
N ALA A 20 3.30 6.54 0.08
CA ALA A 20 2.70 7.25 1.19
C ALA A 20 3.18 6.72 2.56
N VAL A 21 3.24 5.40 2.72
CA VAL A 21 3.73 4.77 3.96
C VAL A 21 5.21 5.06 4.18
N LEU A 22 6.04 4.94 3.13
CA LEU A 22 7.47 5.27 3.21
C LEU A 22 7.69 6.74 3.61
N PHE A 23 6.94 7.66 3.00
CA PHE A 23 7.01 9.08 3.35
C PHE A 23 6.67 9.33 4.83
N ALA A 24 5.62 8.69 5.33
CA ALA A 24 5.22 8.80 6.73
C ALA A 24 6.28 8.22 7.69
N HIS A 25 6.84 7.06 7.34
CA HIS A 25 7.93 6.43 8.07
C HIS A 25 9.16 7.35 8.14
N ASP A 26 9.59 7.90 7.01
CA ASP A 26 10.77 8.78 6.93
C ASP A 26 10.57 10.10 7.68
N LEU A 27 9.32 10.57 7.78
CA LEU A 27 8.95 11.71 8.61
C LEU A 27 8.98 11.40 10.12
N GLY A 28 9.04 10.11 10.50
CA GLY A 28 9.08 9.67 11.89
C GLY A 28 7.73 9.82 12.61
N VAL A 29 6.61 9.75 11.88
CA VAL A 29 5.28 9.85 12.52
C VAL A 29 5.00 8.62 13.37
N THR A 30 4.35 8.83 14.51
CA THR A 30 3.91 7.74 15.39
C THR A 30 2.47 7.32 15.14
N HIS A 31 1.70 8.17 14.43
CA HIS A 31 0.30 7.97 14.11
C HIS A 31 0.09 8.19 12.61
N LEU A 32 -0.43 7.18 11.91
CA LEU A 32 -0.70 7.23 10.48
C LEU A 32 -2.12 6.75 10.15
N GLU A 33 -2.86 7.52 9.35
CA GLU A 33 -4.05 7.04 8.66
C GLU A 33 -3.82 7.06 7.14
N VAL A 34 -3.92 5.89 6.51
CA VAL A 34 -3.85 5.73 5.06
C VAL A 34 -5.26 5.58 4.52
N GLN A 35 -5.67 6.45 3.60
CA GLN A 35 -6.98 6.40 2.94
C GLN A 35 -6.81 6.15 1.44
N GLY A 36 -7.69 5.32 0.87
CA GLY A 36 -7.70 5.09 -0.57
C GLY A 36 -8.95 4.35 -1.07
N GLU A 37 -9.22 4.46 -2.36
CA GLU A 37 -10.37 3.85 -3.05
C GLU A 37 -10.04 2.47 -3.65
N ALA A 38 -8.78 2.06 -3.59
CA ALA A 38 -8.36 0.76 -4.09
C ALA A 38 -8.63 -0.32 -3.03
N MET A 39 -9.86 -0.81 -2.92
CA MET A 39 -10.26 -1.79 -1.89
C MET A 39 -9.34 -3.01 -1.82
N MET A 40 -8.81 -3.48 -2.95
CA MET A 40 -7.83 -4.59 -2.98
C MET A 40 -6.51 -4.25 -2.27
N VAL A 41 -6.02 -3.02 -2.42
CA VAL A 41 -4.78 -2.54 -1.79
C VAL A 41 -5.01 -2.28 -0.31
N ILE A 42 -6.15 -1.67 0.04
CA ILE A 42 -6.56 -1.48 1.44
C ILE A 42 -6.63 -2.81 2.17
N ASN A 43 -7.33 -3.79 1.61
CA ASN A 43 -7.45 -5.12 2.21
C ASN A 43 -6.09 -5.83 2.32
N ALA A 44 -5.19 -5.62 1.36
CA ALA A 44 -3.86 -6.21 1.37
C ALA A 44 -2.94 -5.61 2.44
N LEU A 45 -3.01 -4.29 2.67
CA LEU A 45 -2.28 -3.63 3.75
C LEU A 45 -2.85 -3.96 5.13
N GLN A 46 -4.16 -4.20 5.23
CA GLN A 46 -4.80 -4.62 6.48
C GLN A 46 -4.53 -6.09 6.83
N ASN A 47 -4.46 -6.98 5.83
CA ASN A 47 -4.35 -8.43 6.03
C ASN A 47 -3.12 -8.99 5.30
N ASP A 48 -2.08 -9.27 6.07
CA ASP A 48 -0.75 -9.75 5.62
C ASP A 48 -0.76 -11.09 4.85
N ALA A 49 -1.91 -11.79 4.76
CA ALA A 49 -1.94 -13.19 4.29
C ALA A 49 -3.01 -13.55 3.23
N ALA A 50 -4.00 -12.70 2.93
CA ALA A 50 -5.25 -13.19 2.31
C ALA A 50 -5.63 -12.60 0.93
N THR A 51 -4.79 -11.77 0.30
CA THR A 51 -5.19 -11.09 -0.95
C THR A 51 -4.52 -11.66 -2.22
N PRO A 52 -5.25 -11.70 -3.35
CA PRO A 52 -4.77 -12.23 -4.64
C PRO A 52 -3.57 -11.48 -5.23
N CYS A 53 -3.13 -10.38 -4.62
CA CYS A 53 -1.97 -9.60 -5.05
C CYS A 53 -0.62 -10.22 -4.63
N ASN A 54 -0.61 -11.27 -3.79
CA ASN A 54 0.61 -11.94 -3.31
C ASN A 54 1.47 -12.56 -4.43
N GLY A 55 0.91 -12.85 -5.60
CA GLY A 55 1.66 -13.38 -6.74
C GLY A 55 2.52 -12.31 -7.42
N THR A 56 1.90 -11.43 -8.22
CA THR A 56 2.62 -10.50 -9.10
C THR A 56 3.23 -9.31 -8.37
N PHE A 57 2.61 -8.85 -7.28
CA PHE A 57 3.01 -7.61 -6.58
C PHE A 57 3.27 -7.83 -5.09
N GLY A 58 3.32 -9.09 -4.63
CA GLY A 58 3.42 -9.45 -3.23
C GLY A 58 4.64 -8.85 -2.53
N ASN A 59 5.78 -8.74 -3.23
CA ASN A 59 6.98 -8.14 -2.65
C ASN A 59 6.80 -6.64 -2.31
N ILE A 60 6.11 -5.89 -3.18
CA ILE A 60 5.89 -4.44 -2.98
C ILE A 60 4.87 -4.22 -1.87
N LEU A 61 3.83 -5.05 -1.82
CA LEU A 61 2.85 -5.04 -0.72
C LEU A 61 3.49 -5.41 0.61
N LYS A 62 4.30 -6.47 0.64
CA LYS A 62 5.01 -6.90 1.85
C LYS A 62 5.93 -5.80 2.38
N ASP A 63 6.66 -5.12 1.49
CA ASP A 63 7.50 -3.98 1.87
C ASP A 63 6.66 -2.83 2.45
N ALA A 64 5.54 -2.48 1.81
CA ALA A 64 4.62 -1.47 2.32
C ALA A 64 4.03 -1.87 3.70
N SER A 65 3.63 -3.12 3.89
CA SER A 65 3.11 -3.63 5.16
C SER A 65 4.18 -3.63 6.26
N GLN A 66 5.43 -3.99 5.93
CA GLN A 66 6.54 -3.95 6.89
C GLN A 66 6.86 -2.51 7.34
N LEU A 67 6.87 -1.56 6.40
CA LEU A 67 7.01 -0.14 6.73
C LEU A 67 5.84 0.33 7.60
N LEU A 68 4.61 -0.10 7.29
CA LEU A 68 3.42 0.26 8.06
C LEU A 68 3.49 -0.29 9.49
N MET A 69 3.94 -1.54 9.68
CA MET A 69 4.11 -2.17 10.99
C MET A 69 5.19 -1.52 11.86
N SER A 70 6.12 -0.77 11.26
CA SER A 70 7.12 -0.01 12.03
C SER A 70 6.54 1.25 12.70
N ILE A 71 5.35 1.69 12.28
CA ILE A 71 4.64 2.85 12.84
C ILE A 71 3.81 2.37 14.04
N LEU A 72 3.90 3.09 15.17
CA LEU A 72 3.31 2.67 16.45
C LEU A 72 1.78 2.50 16.37
N ASN A 73 1.09 3.49 15.82
CA ASN A 73 -0.36 3.47 15.64
C ASN A 73 -0.66 3.74 14.17
N TRP A 74 -1.25 2.78 13.49
CA TRP A 74 -1.65 2.96 12.11
C TRP A 74 -3.05 2.44 11.85
N LYS A 75 -3.70 3.05 10.87
CA LYS A 75 -5.00 2.64 10.35
C LYS A 75 -5.00 2.78 8.84
N VAL A 76 -5.59 1.79 8.17
CA VAL A 76 -5.84 1.85 6.73
C VAL A 76 -7.35 1.84 6.54
N THR A 77 -7.90 2.79 5.80
CA THR A 77 -9.35 2.97 5.61
C THR A 77 -9.69 3.03 4.14
N PHE A 78 -10.66 2.22 3.71
CA PHE A 78 -11.25 2.37 2.38
C PHE A 78 -12.18 3.58 2.38
N VAL A 79 -12.01 4.46 1.39
CA VAL A 79 -12.89 5.59 1.13
C VAL A 79 -13.49 5.41 -0.27
N ASN A 80 -14.74 5.83 -0.45
CA ASN A 80 -15.41 5.84 -1.74
C ASN A 80 -15.97 7.26 -1.92
N ASN A 81 -15.31 8.08 -2.74
CA ASN A 81 -15.75 9.44 -3.00
C ASN A 81 -16.97 9.50 -3.91
#